data_AF-A0A2E1NQT7-F1
#
_entry.id   AF-A0A2E1NQT7-F1
#
_cell.length_a   1.000
_cell.length_b   1.000
_cell.length_c   1.000
_cell.angle_alpha   90.00
_cell.angle_beta   90.00
_cell.angle_gamma   90.00
#
_symmetry.space_group_name_H-M   'P 1'
#
loop_
_entity.id
_entity.type
_entity.pdbx_description
1 polymer ?
#
loop_
_entity_poly.entity_id
_entity_poly.type
_entity_poly.pdbx_seq_one_letter_code
_entity_poly.pdbx_strand_id
1 'polypeptide(L)'
;MKTEHTVIGDSHRFTTALDHLSQLASVNRPILITGERGTGKEIAANRLHYLSPRWQEPFVTLNCNALPENLIDSELFGYEPGAFTGAKGRHQGRFERANGGTLFLDELGTMPGSLQEKLLRVIEYGEFERLGGTTTIEVDVRIITATNADLPRMADEGTFRWDLLDRLTFDVVTMPALRDRAEDILPLSNHFAVKFAAECGWSVFPGFSESAVDQLMTHNWPGNVRELRNTVERSLHRHNSEDFPIDQIIINPLGAPATEPKRSAAIEAIASSQKQSALVIPNDLRAALDEQEKTWLVQALEGSNWRQRDAAQALGINYNQIRGLMKKHALRTRASRSSD
;
A
#
# COMPACT_ATOMS: atom_id res chain seq x y z
N MET A 1 -3.54 -30.74 11.18
CA MET A 1 -4.02 -29.45 11.72
C MET A 1 -3.10 -28.37 11.20
N LYS A 2 -3.60 -27.46 10.36
CA LYS A 2 -2.82 -26.31 9.87
C LYS A 2 -2.62 -25.33 11.03
N THR A 3 -1.48 -25.42 11.71
CA THR A 3 -0.98 -24.40 12.63
C THR A 3 -0.51 -23.18 11.81
N GLU A 4 -1.45 -22.45 11.20
CA GLU A 4 -1.14 -21.25 10.39
C GLU A 4 -1.13 -19.94 11.22
N HIS A 5 -1.36 -20.00 12.53
CA HIS A 5 -1.52 -18.82 13.39
C HIS A 5 -0.68 -18.85 14.68
N THR A 6 0.60 -19.19 14.58
CA THR A 6 1.51 -19.03 15.72
C THR A 6 1.72 -17.54 15.98
N VAL A 7 1.39 -17.10 17.21
CA VAL A 7 1.68 -15.75 17.68
C VAL A 7 3.18 -15.66 17.96
N ILE A 8 3.86 -14.68 17.36
CA ILE A 8 5.31 -14.48 17.48
C ILE A 8 5.56 -13.04 17.89
N GLY A 9 6.37 -12.88 18.93
CA GLY A 9 6.75 -11.58 19.50
C GLY A 9 6.66 -11.62 21.02
N ASP A 10 7.65 -11.03 21.68
CA ASP A 10 7.79 -10.96 23.14
C ASP A 10 7.78 -9.51 23.66
N SER A 11 7.65 -8.52 22.75
CA SER A 11 7.63 -7.11 23.14
C SER A 11 6.55 -6.82 24.18
N HIS A 12 6.91 -6.01 25.19
CA HIS A 12 6.00 -5.71 26.31
C HIS A 12 4.63 -5.19 25.86
N ARG A 13 4.60 -4.30 24.85
CA ARG A 13 3.35 -3.74 24.31
C ARG A 13 2.46 -4.81 23.67
N PHE A 14 3.07 -5.76 22.96
CA PHE A 14 2.33 -6.85 22.33
C PHE A 14 1.82 -7.84 23.39
N THR A 15 2.66 -8.24 24.34
CA THR A 15 2.27 -9.12 25.44
C THR A 15 1.14 -8.53 26.27
N THR A 16 1.20 -7.23 26.59
CA THR A 16 0.11 -6.54 27.31
C THR A 16 -1.21 -6.61 26.53
N ALA A 17 -1.19 -6.40 25.21
CA ALA A 17 -2.40 -6.52 24.39
C ALA A 17 -2.93 -7.96 24.33
N LEU A 18 -2.03 -8.96 24.27
CA LEU A 18 -2.42 -10.38 24.31
C LEU A 18 -2.99 -10.81 25.66
N ASP A 19 -2.45 -10.30 26.76
CA ASP A 19 -2.96 -10.56 28.11
C ASP A 19 -4.35 -9.97 28.29
N HIS A 20 -4.57 -8.74 27.79
CA HIS A 20 -5.88 -8.09 27.78
C HIS A 20 -6.89 -8.90 26.94
N LEU A 21 -6.51 -9.37 25.74
CA LEU A 21 -7.34 -10.27 24.94
C LEU A 21 -7.68 -11.57 25.68
N SER A 22 -6.72 -12.12 26.43
CA SER A 22 -6.90 -13.37 27.16
C SER A 22 -7.90 -13.22 28.31
N GLN A 23 -7.90 -12.07 29.00
CA GLN A 23 -8.90 -11.75 30.03
C GLN A 23 -10.31 -11.62 29.41
N LEU A 24 -10.40 -10.95 28.27
CA LEU A 24 -11.66 -10.75 27.55
C LEU A 24 -12.20 -12.01 26.87
N ALA A 25 -11.38 -13.02 26.62
CA ALA A 25 -11.81 -14.25 25.95
C ALA A 25 -12.94 -14.97 26.70
N SER A 26 -12.96 -14.89 28.03
CA SER A 26 -14.01 -15.47 28.88
C SER A 26 -15.36 -14.75 28.81
N VAL A 27 -15.37 -13.49 28.37
CA VAL A 27 -16.54 -12.62 28.39
C VAL A 27 -17.31 -12.73 27.07
N ASN A 28 -18.57 -13.17 27.12
CA ASN A 28 -19.42 -13.26 25.94
C ASN A 28 -20.03 -11.90 25.56
N ARG A 29 -19.19 -10.94 25.18
CA ARG A 29 -19.58 -9.60 24.71
C ARG A 29 -18.84 -9.24 23.42
N PRO A 30 -19.38 -8.30 22.62
CA PRO A 30 -18.71 -7.79 21.43
C PRO A 30 -17.36 -7.14 21.78
N ILE A 31 -16.32 -7.38 20.99
CA ILE A 31 -15.00 -6.79 21.22
C ILE A 31 -14.49 -6.14 19.94
N LEU A 32 -13.99 -4.92 20.06
CA LEU A 32 -13.41 -4.16 18.97
C LEU A 32 -11.88 -4.22 19.01
N ILE A 33 -11.27 -4.70 17.93
CA ILE A 33 -9.82 -4.75 17.75
C ILE A 33 -9.39 -3.62 16.81
N THR A 34 -8.66 -2.66 17.33
CA THR A 34 -8.15 -1.54 16.53
C THR A 34 -6.67 -1.75 16.18
N GLY A 35 -6.22 -1.10 15.12
CA GLY A 35 -4.81 -1.05 14.76
C GLY A 35 -4.58 -0.93 13.28
N GLU A 36 -3.36 -0.57 12.91
CA GLU A 36 -2.97 -0.38 11.51
C GLU A 36 -3.13 -1.66 10.67
N ARG A 37 -3.12 -1.48 9.35
CA ARG A 37 -3.15 -2.61 8.42
C ARG A 37 -1.90 -3.46 8.59
N GLY A 38 -2.07 -4.77 8.68
CA GLY A 38 -0.96 -5.72 8.77
C GLY A 38 -0.37 -5.92 10.17
N THR A 39 -0.99 -5.43 11.25
CA THR A 39 -0.52 -5.66 12.63
C THR A 39 -0.86 -7.04 13.20
N GLY A 40 -1.73 -7.81 12.52
CA GLY A 40 -2.15 -9.15 12.95
C GLY A 40 -3.49 -9.21 13.69
N LYS A 41 -4.43 -8.30 13.40
CA LYS A 41 -5.77 -8.28 14.01
C LYS A 41 -6.55 -9.60 13.87
N GLU A 42 -6.40 -10.29 12.73
CA GLU A 42 -7.01 -11.61 12.52
C GLU A 42 -6.45 -12.69 13.48
N ILE A 43 -5.15 -12.62 13.80
CA ILE A 43 -4.53 -13.54 14.76
C ILE A 43 -5.05 -13.25 16.17
N ALA A 44 -5.21 -11.97 16.52
CA ALA A 44 -5.81 -11.56 17.78
C ALA A 44 -7.26 -12.06 17.92
N ALA A 45 -8.08 -11.93 16.87
CA ALA A 45 -9.45 -12.44 16.85
C ALA A 45 -9.52 -13.97 16.98
N ASN A 46 -8.66 -14.70 16.25
CA ASN A 46 -8.54 -16.15 16.37
C ASN A 46 -8.18 -16.56 17.81
N ARG A 47 -7.17 -15.91 18.40
CA ARG A 47 -6.76 -16.18 19.79
C ARG A 47 -7.92 -15.99 20.76
N LEU A 48 -8.67 -14.91 20.60
CA LEU A 48 -9.81 -14.59 21.45
C LEU A 48 -10.93 -15.64 21.33
N HIS A 49 -11.18 -16.17 20.13
CA HIS A 49 -12.09 -17.29 19.93
C HIS A 49 -11.58 -18.59 20.59
N TYR A 50 -10.31 -18.96 20.36
CA TYR A 50 -9.72 -20.19 20.92
C TYR A 50 -9.64 -20.20 22.45
N LEU A 51 -9.50 -19.03 23.07
CA LEU A 51 -9.48 -18.89 24.53
C LEU A 51 -10.89 -18.76 25.14
N SER A 52 -11.93 -18.73 24.31
CA SER A 52 -13.31 -18.57 24.77
C SER A 52 -13.97 -19.92 25.11
N PRO A 53 -15.11 -19.89 25.84
CA PRO A 53 -15.94 -21.08 26.02
C PRO A 53 -16.43 -21.72 24.71
N ARG A 54 -16.40 -20.98 23.60
CA ARG A 54 -16.89 -21.37 22.27
C ARG A 54 -15.78 -21.88 21.34
N TRP A 55 -14.63 -22.29 21.87
CA TRP A 55 -13.47 -22.69 21.06
C TRP A 55 -13.68 -23.89 20.12
N GLN A 56 -14.67 -24.74 20.40
CA GLN A 56 -15.07 -25.86 19.52
C GLN A 56 -16.11 -25.45 18.46
N GLU A 57 -16.73 -24.29 18.64
CA GLU A 57 -17.82 -23.80 17.81
C GLU A 57 -17.29 -23.08 16.56
N PRO A 58 -18.15 -22.80 15.57
CA PRO A 58 -17.70 -22.17 14.33
C PRO A 58 -17.04 -20.80 14.55
N PHE A 59 -15.84 -20.61 13.99
CA PHE A 59 -15.23 -19.31 13.79
C PHE A 59 -15.39 -18.88 12.34
N VAL A 60 -16.32 -17.95 12.09
CA VAL A 60 -16.63 -17.45 10.75
C VAL A 60 -16.01 -16.08 10.57
N THR A 61 -15.28 -15.87 9.49
CA THR A 61 -14.66 -14.58 9.16
C THR A 61 -15.33 -13.95 7.95
N LEU A 62 -15.41 -12.62 7.95
CA LEU A 62 -15.83 -11.80 6.83
C LEU A 62 -15.01 -10.52 6.79
N ASN A 63 -14.43 -10.19 5.64
CA ASN A 63 -13.81 -8.89 5.39
C ASN A 63 -14.82 -7.99 4.66
N CYS A 64 -15.17 -6.86 5.27
CA CYS A 64 -16.20 -5.96 4.77
C CYS A 64 -15.77 -5.15 3.53
N ASN A 65 -14.47 -5.04 3.24
CA ASN A 65 -13.94 -4.33 2.08
C ASN A 65 -13.78 -5.25 0.85
N ALA A 66 -13.79 -6.57 1.04
CA ALA A 66 -13.59 -7.52 -0.04
C ALA A 66 -14.81 -7.68 -0.98
N LEU A 67 -15.97 -7.17 -0.58
CA LEU A 67 -17.25 -7.39 -1.28
C LEU A 67 -17.93 -6.05 -1.60
N PRO A 68 -18.62 -5.95 -2.76
CA PRO A 68 -19.48 -4.81 -3.04
C PRO A 68 -20.70 -4.82 -2.10
N GLU A 69 -21.26 -3.63 -1.86
CA GLU A 69 -22.35 -3.39 -0.89
C GLU A 69 -23.55 -4.34 -1.05
N ASN A 70 -23.93 -4.65 -2.29
CA ASN A 70 -25.06 -5.53 -2.57
C ASN A 70 -24.79 -6.99 -2.18
N LEU A 71 -23.53 -7.43 -2.22
CA LEU A 71 -23.16 -8.81 -1.91
C LEU A 71 -22.88 -9.02 -0.43
N ILE A 72 -22.36 -8.01 0.27
CA ILE A 72 -22.07 -8.13 1.70
C ILE A 72 -23.35 -8.36 2.53
N ASP A 73 -24.49 -7.77 2.13
CA ASP A 73 -25.79 -8.02 2.76
C ASP A 73 -26.19 -9.49 2.61
N SER A 74 -26.09 -10.01 1.37
CA SER A 74 -26.43 -11.40 1.04
C SER A 74 -25.49 -12.42 1.68
N GLU A 75 -24.22 -12.07 1.87
CA GLU A 75 -23.24 -12.92 2.56
C GLU A 75 -23.45 -12.90 4.06
N LEU A 76 -23.74 -11.75 4.69
CA LEU A 76 -23.96 -11.64 6.13
C LEU A 76 -25.26 -12.33 6.57
N PHE A 77 -26.37 -11.98 5.93
CA PHE A 77 -27.72 -12.34 6.37
C PHE A 77 -28.37 -13.44 5.51
N GLY A 78 -27.79 -13.78 4.36
CA GLY A 78 -28.39 -14.77 3.46
C GLY A 78 -29.56 -14.20 2.66
N TYR A 79 -30.10 -15.02 1.75
CA TYR A 79 -31.23 -14.63 0.91
C TYR A 79 -32.16 -15.81 0.63
N GLU A 80 -33.43 -15.48 0.39
CA GLU A 80 -34.44 -16.42 -0.07
C GLU A 80 -34.54 -16.43 -1.62
N PRO A 81 -35.08 -17.52 -2.22
CA PRO A 81 -35.33 -17.57 -3.66
C PRO A 81 -36.19 -16.38 -4.11
N GLY A 82 -35.75 -15.68 -5.16
CA GLY A 82 -36.47 -14.51 -5.68
C GLY A 82 -36.15 -13.17 -5.00
N ALA A 83 -35.21 -13.11 -4.05
CA ALA A 83 -34.79 -11.86 -3.42
C ALA A 83 -34.18 -10.84 -4.39
N PHE A 84 -33.49 -11.30 -5.44
CA PHE A 84 -32.93 -10.48 -6.51
C PHE A 84 -32.82 -11.28 -7.82
N THR A 85 -32.53 -10.59 -8.93
CA THR A 85 -32.35 -11.21 -10.25
C THR A 85 -31.16 -12.18 -10.25
N GLY A 86 -31.45 -13.48 -10.29
CA GLY A 86 -30.44 -14.53 -10.23
C GLY A 86 -30.42 -15.37 -8.94
N ALA A 87 -31.24 -15.03 -7.94
CA ALA A 87 -31.42 -15.81 -6.71
C ALA A 87 -32.17 -17.13 -6.99
N LYS A 88 -31.45 -18.14 -7.50
CA LYS A 88 -32.01 -19.45 -7.90
C LYS A 88 -32.14 -20.47 -6.75
N GLY A 89 -31.79 -20.10 -5.53
CA GLY A 89 -31.88 -20.96 -4.35
C GLY A 89 -31.79 -20.17 -3.05
N ARG A 90 -31.94 -20.85 -1.92
CA ARG A 90 -31.73 -20.27 -0.59
C ARG A 90 -30.25 -20.30 -0.24
N HIS A 91 -29.74 -19.21 0.31
CA HIS A 91 -28.36 -19.10 0.79
C HIS A 91 -28.35 -18.73 2.28
N GLN A 92 -27.58 -19.48 3.08
CA GLN A 92 -27.40 -19.22 4.50
C GLN A 92 -26.29 -18.17 4.69
N GLY A 93 -26.61 -17.10 5.43
CA GLY A 93 -25.66 -16.03 5.73
C GLY A 93 -24.57 -16.45 6.73
N ARG A 94 -23.57 -15.58 6.90
CA ARG A 94 -22.49 -15.75 7.89
C ARG A 94 -23.01 -15.81 9.31
N PHE A 95 -24.07 -15.06 9.65
CA PHE A 95 -24.68 -15.13 10.98
C PHE A 95 -25.25 -16.52 11.29
N GLU A 96 -25.97 -17.14 10.35
CA GLU A 96 -26.49 -18.51 10.54
C GLU A 96 -25.36 -19.52 10.69
N ARG A 97 -24.32 -19.39 9.85
CA ARG A 97 -23.16 -20.28 9.86
C ARG A 97 -22.31 -20.13 11.13
N ALA A 98 -22.37 -18.97 11.78
CA ALA A 98 -21.68 -18.66 13.02
C ALA A 98 -22.53 -18.93 14.27
N ASN A 99 -23.76 -19.42 14.11
CA ASN A 99 -24.67 -19.67 15.23
C ASN A 99 -24.03 -20.61 16.27
N GLY A 100 -24.10 -20.25 17.55
CA GLY A 100 -23.41 -20.92 18.66
C GLY A 100 -21.93 -20.56 18.79
N GLY A 101 -21.33 -19.99 17.75
CA GLY A 101 -19.90 -19.70 17.64
C GLY A 101 -19.57 -18.21 17.68
N THR A 102 -18.65 -17.80 16.81
CA THR A 102 -18.08 -16.46 16.75
C THR A 102 -18.00 -15.96 15.31
N LEU A 103 -18.44 -14.72 15.09
CA LEU A 103 -18.31 -14.02 13.81
C LEU A 103 -17.27 -12.91 13.94
N PHE A 104 -16.24 -12.99 13.11
CA PHE A 104 -15.21 -11.96 12.98
C PHE A 104 -15.47 -11.08 11.76
N LEU A 105 -15.63 -9.77 11.99
CA LEU A 105 -15.82 -8.75 10.96
C LEU A 105 -14.56 -7.88 10.84
N ASP A 106 -13.79 -8.06 9.77
CA ASP A 106 -12.60 -7.24 9.49
C ASP A 106 -12.96 -6.03 8.60
N GLU A 107 -12.23 -4.93 8.81
CA GLU A 107 -12.45 -3.64 8.17
C GLU A 107 -13.88 -3.08 8.37
N LEU A 108 -14.41 -3.15 9.59
CA LEU A 108 -15.77 -2.69 9.93
C LEU A 108 -16.08 -1.25 9.48
N GLY A 109 -15.07 -0.38 9.45
CA GLY A 109 -15.23 1.02 9.01
C GLY A 109 -15.72 1.16 7.56
N THR A 110 -15.60 0.13 6.71
CA THR A 110 -16.10 0.18 5.33
C THR A 110 -17.55 -0.29 5.21
N MET A 111 -18.24 -0.59 6.32
CA MET A 111 -19.60 -1.11 6.29
C MET A 111 -20.63 -0.03 5.91
N PRO A 112 -21.49 -0.26 4.90
CA PRO A 112 -22.56 0.66 4.54
C PRO A 112 -23.57 0.89 5.68
N GLY A 113 -24.12 2.11 5.77
CA GLY A 113 -25.03 2.51 6.85
C GLY A 113 -26.31 1.65 6.96
N SER A 114 -26.81 1.12 5.85
CA SER A 114 -27.98 0.20 5.85
C SER A 114 -27.67 -1.11 6.57
N LEU A 115 -26.44 -1.62 6.46
CA LEU A 115 -26.00 -2.83 7.15
C LEU A 115 -25.67 -2.56 8.62
N GLN A 116 -25.22 -1.35 8.94
CA GLN A 116 -25.00 -0.95 10.33
C GLN A 116 -26.30 -1.05 11.14
N GLU A 117 -27.45 -0.67 10.57
CA GLU A 117 -28.75 -0.84 11.23
C GLU A 117 -29.12 -2.31 11.45
N LYS A 118 -28.93 -3.16 10.44
CA LYS A 118 -29.21 -4.60 10.56
C LYS A 118 -28.30 -5.27 11.59
N LEU A 119 -27.01 -4.91 11.57
CA LEU A 119 -26.03 -5.41 12.52
C LEU A 119 -26.39 -5.00 13.95
N LEU A 120 -26.83 -3.76 14.17
CA LEU A 120 -27.31 -3.29 15.46
C LEU A 120 -28.46 -4.17 15.98
N ARG A 121 -29.46 -4.47 15.13
CA ARG A 121 -30.59 -5.33 15.51
C ARG A 121 -30.14 -6.74 15.94
N VAL A 122 -29.18 -7.32 15.22
CA VAL A 122 -28.62 -8.63 15.61
C VAL A 122 -27.88 -8.57 16.94
N ILE A 123 -27.12 -7.50 17.20
CA ILE A 123 -26.39 -7.35 18.47
C ILE A 123 -27.34 -7.16 19.65
N GLU A 124 -28.43 -6.42 19.46
CA GLU A 124 -29.37 -6.11 20.54
C GLU A 124 -30.34 -7.25 20.84
N TYR A 125 -30.90 -7.89 19.80
CA TYR A 125 -31.98 -8.86 19.94
C TYR A 125 -31.57 -10.30 19.61
N GLY A 126 -30.42 -10.51 18.96
CA GLY A 126 -30.02 -11.84 18.50
C GLY A 126 -30.82 -12.33 17.29
N GLU A 127 -31.50 -11.43 16.57
CA GLU A 127 -32.44 -11.79 15.52
C GLU A 127 -32.18 -11.01 14.22
N PHE A 128 -32.42 -11.65 13.08
CA PHE A 128 -32.47 -10.99 11.76
C PHE A 128 -33.39 -11.69 10.78
N GLU A 129 -33.62 -11.04 9.64
CA GLU A 129 -34.37 -11.58 8.51
C GLU A 129 -33.45 -11.72 7.29
N ARG A 130 -33.67 -12.77 6.49
CA ARG A 130 -32.97 -12.92 5.21
C ARG A 130 -33.44 -11.87 4.21
N LEU A 131 -32.59 -11.57 3.23
CA LEU A 131 -32.99 -10.76 2.09
C LEU A 131 -34.16 -11.40 1.34
N GLY A 132 -35.23 -10.62 1.16
CA GLY A 132 -36.47 -11.05 0.49
C GLY A 132 -37.32 -12.04 1.30
N GLY A 133 -36.92 -12.39 2.52
CA GLY A 133 -37.69 -13.21 3.44
C GLY A 133 -38.40 -12.37 4.50
N THR A 134 -39.44 -12.94 5.12
CA THR A 134 -40.15 -12.36 6.28
C THR A 134 -39.98 -13.22 7.54
N THR A 135 -39.16 -14.27 7.46
CA THR A 135 -38.92 -15.17 8.59
C THR A 135 -37.78 -14.63 9.43
N THR A 136 -38.09 -14.31 10.68
CA THR A 136 -37.12 -13.96 11.71
C THR A 136 -36.31 -15.20 12.11
N ILE A 137 -35.00 -15.04 12.22
CA ILE A 137 -34.04 -16.07 12.58
C ILE A 137 -33.30 -15.61 13.83
N GLU A 138 -33.46 -16.36 14.91
CA GLU A 138 -32.68 -16.20 16.14
C GLU A 138 -31.32 -16.87 15.99
N VAL A 139 -30.26 -16.16 16.38
CA VAL A 139 -28.89 -16.65 16.42
C VAL A 139 -28.16 -16.19 17.67
N ASP A 140 -27.35 -17.07 18.24
CA ASP A 140 -26.46 -16.76 19.35
C ASP A 140 -25.01 -16.68 18.83
N VAL A 141 -24.56 -15.48 18.46
CA VAL A 141 -23.24 -15.26 17.85
C VAL A 141 -22.44 -14.26 18.65
N ARG A 142 -21.23 -14.64 19.06
CA ARG A 142 -20.26 -13.69 19.60
C ARG A 142 -19.65 -12.90 18.47
N ILE A 143 -19.69 -11.57 18.56
CA ILE A 143 -19.13 -10.70 17.53
C ILE A 143 -17.74 -10.22 17.94
N ILE A 144 -16.77 -10.34 17.05
CA ILE A 144 -15.47 -9.68 17.16
C ILE A 144 -15.33 -8.81 15.93
N THR A 145 -15.00 -7.54 16.11
CA THR A 145 -14.80 -6.62 15.00
C THR A 145 -13.37 -6.12 14.95
N ALA A 146 -12.89 -5.78 13.76
CA ALA A 146 -11.58 -5.18 13.56
C ALA A 146 -11.66 -4.00 12.61
N THR A 147 -10.87 -2.97 12.88
CA THR A 147 -10.78 -1.79 12.02
C THR A 147 -9.42 -1.11 12.14
N ASN A 148 -9.02 -0.41 11.09
CA ASN A 148 -7.92 0.56 11.09
C ASN A 148 -8.42 2.01 11.01
N ALA A 149 -9.73 2.21 10.83
CA ALA A 149 -10.35 3.53 10.75
C ALA A 149 -10.69 4.06 12.15
N ASP A 150 -10.77 5.38 12.26
CA ASP A 150 -11.19 6.09 13.47
C ASP A 150 -12.72 6.14 13.53
N LEU A 151 -13.33 5.12 14.14
CA LEU A 151 -14.80 5.00 14.22
C LEU A 151 -15.47 6.16 14.97
N PRO A 152 -14.95 6.67 16.11
CA PRO A 152 -15.49 7.87 16.75
C PRO A 152 -15.58 9.05 15.80
N ARG A 153 -14.50 9.34 15.07
CA ARG A 153 -14.50 10.43 14.07
C ARG A 153 -15.50 10.17 12.95
N MET A 154 -15.59 8.95 12.44
CA MET A 154 -16.57 8.58 11.42
C MET A 154 -18.02 8.73 11.91
N ALA A 155 -18.24 8.50 13.20
CA ALA A 155 -19.54 8.69 13.83
C ALA A 155 -19.91 10.18 13.96
N ASP A 156 -18.94 11.03 14.32
CA ASP A 156 -19.10 12.49 14.30
C ASP A 156 -19.41 13.03 12.89
N GLU A 157 -18.79 12.44 11.86
CA GLU A 157 -19.01 12.77 10.45
C GLU A 157 -20.32 12.17 9.88
N GLY A 158 -21.06 11.36 10.66
CA GLY A 158 -22.34 10.74 10.25
C GLY A 158 -22.20 9.57 9.28
N THR A 159 -20.98 9.09 9.03
CA THR A 159 -20.70 7.92 8.17
C THR A 159 -20.78 6.60 8.92
N PHE A 160 -20.67 6.66 10.25
CA PHE A 160 -20.87 5.54 11.16
C PHE A 160 -21.92 5.92 12.22
N ARG A 161 -22.64 4.95 12.78
CA ARG A 161 -23.63 5.25 13.82
C ARG A 161 -23.04 5.12 15.23
N TRP A 162 -23.34 6.11 16.08
CA TRP A 162 -22.95 6.11 17.49
C TRP A 162 -23.54 4.93 18.27
N ASP A 163 -24.81 4.60 18.03
CA ASP A 163 -25.49 3.49 18.70
C ASP A 163 -24.83 2.12 18.43
N LEU A 164 -24.44 1.86 17.18
CA LEU A 164 -23.69 0.66 16.82
C LEU A 164 -22.30 0.65 17.44
N LEU A 165 -21.61 1.79 17.46
CA LEU A 165 -20.28 1.89 18.07
C LEU A 165 -20.35 1.54 19.56
N ASP A 166 -21.30 2.09 20.29
CA ASP A 166 -21.48 1.82 21.72
C ASP A 166 -21.76 0.33 22.01
N ARG A 167 -22.54 -0.34 21.14
CA ARG A 167 -22.84 -1.78 21.28
C ARG A 167 -21.66 -2.68 20.95
N LEU A 168 -20.81 -2.28 20.01
CA LEU A 168 -19.62 -3.04 19.62
C LEU A 168 -18.44 -2.84 20.57
N THR A 169 -18.45 -1.74 21.32
CA THR A 169 -17.34 -1.29 22.16
C THR A 169 -17.57 -1.65 23.63
N PHE A 170 -17.82 -2.94 23.92
CA PHE A 170 -17.75 -3.38 25.32
C PHE A 170 -16.32 -3.21 25.87
N ASP A 171 -15.32 -3.55 25.05
CA ASP A 171 -13.92 -3.23 25.29
C ASP A 171 -13.19 -3.08 23.95
N VAL A 172 -12.07 -2.35 23.97
CA VAL A 172 -11.22 -2.08 22.81
C VAL A 172 -9.82 -2.59 23.06
N VAL A 173 -9.34 -3.44 22.16
CA VAL A 173 -7.94 -3.86 22.17
C VAL A 173 -7.21 -3.25 20.99
N THR A 174 -6.21 -2.43 21.28
CA THR A 174 -5.35 -1.82 20.26
C THR A 174 -4.14 -2.70 19.99
N MET A 175 -4.01 -3.19 18.76
CA MET A 175 -2.83 -3.93 18.31
C MET A 175 -1.70 -2.96 17.96
N PRO A 176 -0.51 -3.09 18.59
CA PRO A 176 0.60 -2.17 18.36
C PRO A 176 1.16 -2.31 16.93
N ALA A 177 1.53 -1.17 16.35
CA ALA A 177 2.28 -1.13 15.10
C ALA A 177 3.66 -1.77 15.28
N LEU A 178 4.25 -2.31 14.22
CA LEU A 178 5.54 -3.00 14.25
C LEU A 178 6.67 -2.07 14.68
N ARG A 179 6.61 -0.79 14.31
CA ARG A 179 7.55 0.26 14.76
C ARG A 179 7.57 0.47 16.27
N ASP A 180 6.46 0.18 16.95
CA ASP A 180 6.33 0.31 18.41
C ASP A 180 6.81 -0.95 19.15
N ARG A 181 7.21 -1.99 18.42
CA ARG A 181 7.71 -3.28 18.92
C ARG A 181 8.91 -3.77 18.08
N ALA A 182 9.94 -2.93 18.01
CA ALA A 182 11.14 -3.22 17.23
C ALA A 182 11.83 -4.55 17.63
N GLU A 183 11.72 -4.93 18.91
CA GLU A 183 12.24 -6.20 19.45
C GLU A 183 11.66 -7.44 18.72
N ASP A 184 10.44 -7.34 18.18
CA ASP A 184 9.78 -8.45 17.49
C ASP A 184 10.20 -8.56 16.01
N ILE A 185 10.85 -7.54 15.43
CA ILE A 185 11.18 -7.49 14.00
C ILE A 185 12.10 -8.65 13.61
N LEU A 186 13.18 -8.87 14.36
CA LEU A 186 14.15 -9.91 14.02
C LEU A 186 13.61 -11.34 14.22
N PRO A 187 12.94 -11.69 15.35
CA PRO A 187 12.26 -12.97 15.51
C PRO A 187 11.23 -13.26 14.41
N LEU A 188 10.40 -12.25 14.05
CA LEU A 188 9.42 -12.38 12.97
C LEU A 188 10.10 -12.63 11.62
N SER A 189 11.16 -11.86 11.32
CA SER A 189 11.91 -11.98 10.07
C SER A 189 12.52 -13.38 9.93
N ASN A 190 13.15 -13.89 10.99
CA ASN A 190 13.71 -15.23 11.02
C ASN A 190 12.63 -16.30 10.82
N HIS A 191 11.47 -16.16 11.48
CA HIS A 191 10.38 -17.11 11.29
C HIS A 191 9.89 -17.16 9.84
N PHE A 192 9.66 -16.01 9.21
CA PHE A 192 9.23 -15.95 7.82
C PHE A 192 10.31 -16.48 6.86
N ALA A 193 11.58 -16.17 7.10
CA ALA A 193 12.68 -16.65 6.29
C ALA A 193 12.83 -18.18 6.35
N VAL A 194 12.81 -18.77 7.55
CA VAL A 194 12.88 -20.22 7.74
C VAL A 194 11.71 -20.92 7.06
N LYS A 195 10.49 -20.39 7.23
CA LYS A 195 9.30 -20.95 6.59
C LYS A 195 9.39 -20.91 5.07
N PHE A 196 9.79 -19.77 4.51
CA PHE A 196 9.89 -19.61 3.06
C PHE A 196 11.06 -20.39 2.46
N ALA A 197 12.18 -20.52 3.18
CA ALA A 197 13.30 -21.39 2.81
C ALA A 197 12.84 -22.85 2.68
N ALA A 198 12.06 -23.35 3.64
CA ALA A 198 11.49 -24.68 3.60
C ALA A 198 10.52 -24.87 2.42
N GLU A 199 9.71 -23.84 2.09
CA GLU A 199 8.82 -23.86 0.93
C GLU A 199 9.58 -23.86 -0.42
N CYS A 200 10.76 -23.22 -0.46
CA CYS A 200 11.67 -23.25 -1.61
C CYS A 200 12.53 -24.53 -1.69
N GLY A 201 12.41 -25.44 -0.72
CA GLY A 201 13.16 -26.70 -0.67
C GLY A 201 14.58 -26.58 -0.12
N TRP A 202 14.93 -25.46 0.52
CA TRP A 202 16.25 -25.26 1.12
C TRP A 202 16.39 -26.11 2.38
N SER A 203 17.59 -26.64 2.62
CA SER A 203 17.85 -27.48 3.79
C SER A 203 17.98 -26.68 5.09
N VAL A 204 18.55 -25.47 5.02
CA VAL A 204 18.79 -24.58 6.15
C VAL A 204 18.67 -23.13 5.69
N PHE A 205 18.19 -22.25 6.58
CA PHE A 205 18.28 -20.81 6.37
C PHE A 205 19.62 -20.28 6.93
N PRO A 206 20.52 -19.70 6.10
CA PRO A 206 21.85 -19.27 6.52
C PRO A 206 21.87 -18.05 7.45
N GLY A 207 20.72 -17.39 7.67
CA GLY A 207 20.59 -16.22 8.54
C GLY A 207 20.66 -14.90 7.79
N PHE A 208 20.54 -13.82 8.56
CA PHE A 208 20.73 -12.45 8.08
C PHE A 208 22.12 -11.97 8.47
N SER A 209 22.79 -11.26 7.56
CA SER A 209 24.01 -10.50 7.88
C SER A 209 23.72 -9.32 8.81
N GLU A 210 24.75 -8.76 9.44
CA GLU A 210 24.63 -7.53 10.24
C GLU A 210 24.04 -6.38 9.41
N SER A 211 24.46 -6.21 8.16
CA SER A 211 23.94 -5.16 7.28
C SER A 211 22.46 -5.33 6.93
N ALA A 212 21.99 -6.58 6.84
CA ALA A 212 20.58 -6.86 6.62
C ALA A 212 19.75 -6.61 7.90
N VAL A 213 20.28 -7.00 9.06
CA VAL A 213 19.64 -6.72 10.36
C VAL A 213 19.48 -5.21 10.56
N ASP A 214 20.52 -4.41 10.29
CA ASP A 214 20.46 -2.96 10.39
C ASP A 214 19.39 -2.35 9.46
N GLN A 215 19.27 -2.87 8.23
CA GLN A 215 18.22 -2.46 7.29
C GLN A 215 16.82 -2.79 7.81
N LEU A 216 16.64 -3.98 8.42
CA LEU A 216 15.36 -4.39 8.99
C LEU A 216 14.96 -3.51 10.18
N MET A 217 15.92 -3.15 11.04
CA MET A 217 15.68 -2.37 12.25
C MET A 217 15.51 -0.87 11.98
N THR A 218 16.12 -0.33 10.93
CA THR A 218 16.04 1.09 10.58
C THR A 218 14.72 1.46 9.88
N HIS A 219 14.05 0.48 9.25
CA HIS A 219 12.82 0.74 8.50
C HIS A 219 11.59 0.86 9.41
N ASN A 220 10.67 1.77 9.08
CA ASN A 220 9.48 2.06 9.88
C ASN A 220 8.31 1.08 9.69
N TRP A 221 8.36 0.23 8.66
CA TRP A 221 7.35 -0.79 8.35
C TRP A 221 5.89 -0.26 8.31
N PRO A 222 5.54 0.66 7.39
CA PRO A 222 4.18 1.18 7.26
C PRO A 222 3.11 0.11 7.01
N GLY A 223 3.46 -1.01 6.38
CA GLY A 223 2.58 -2.17 6.20
C GLY A 223 2.74 -3.26 7.27
N ASN A 224 3.43 -2.95 8.36
CA ASN A 224 3.63 -3.79 9.55
C ASN A 224 4.14 -5.20 9.18
N VAL A 225 3.59 -6.25 9.82
CA VAL A 225 4.03 -7.65 9.66
C VAL A 225 3.79 -8.14 8.23
N ARG A 226 2.75 -7.65 7.55
CA ARG A 226 2.46 -8.04 6.16
C ARG A 226 3.53 -7.55 5.19
N GLU A 227 4.01 -6.32 5.37
CA GLU A 227 5.12 -5.79 4.58
C GLU A 227 6.44 -6.48 4.91
N LEU A 228 6.71 -6.72 6.21
CA LEU A 228 7.90 -7.44 6.66
C LEU A 228 8.00 -8.82 6.01
N ARG A 229 6.92 -9.60 6.10
CA ARG A 229 6.82 -10.92 5.47
C ARG A 229 7.14 -10.87 3.98
N ASN A 230 6.46 -10.01 3.23
CA ASN A 230 6.66 -9.88 1.78
C ASN A 230 8.09 -9.46 1.42
N THR A 231 8.70 -8.60 2.25
CA THR A 231 10.07 -8.11 2.06
C THR A 231 11.09 -9.21 2.29
N VAL A 232 10.91 -10.01 3.35
CA VAL A 232 11.78 -11.14 3.67
C VAL A 232 11.67 -12.24 2.61
N GLU A 233 10.45 -12.67 2.26
CA GLU A 233 10.21 -13.69 1.23
C GLU A 233 10.84 -13.27 -0.11
N ARG A 234 10.65 -12.00 -0.50
CA ARG A 234 11.25 -11.45 -1.72
C ARG A 234 12.77 -11.42 -1.67
N SER A 235 13.35 -11.01 -0.55
CA SER A 235 14.80 -10.90 -0.39
C SER A 235 15.45 -12.28 -0.47
N LEU A 236 14.84 -13.29 0.16
CA LEU A 236 15.27 -14.68 0.08
C LEU A 236 15.21 -15.21 -1.35
N HIS A 237 14.10 -14.96 -2.06
CA HIS A 237 13.93 -15.38 -3.44
C HIS A 237 14.96 -14.75 -4.40
N ARG A 238 15.30 -13.47 -4.22
CA ARG A 238 16.29 -12.80 -5.08
C ARG A 238 17.75 -13.14 -4.73
N HIS A 239 18.02 -13.53 -3.48
CA HIS A 239 19.36 -13.94 -3.06
C HIS A 239 19.82 -15.20 -3.81
N ASN A 240 18.90 -16.16 -4.02
CA ASN A 240 19.11 -17.39 -4.81
C ASN A 240 20.44 -18.13 -4.49
N SER A 241 20.86 -18.07 -3.22
CA SER A 241 22.01 -18.79 -2.70
C SER A 241 21.68 -19.29 -1.31
N GLU A 242 21.84 -20.60 -1.11
CA GLU A 242 21.49 -21.32 0.13
C GLU A 242 22.65 -21.28 1.15
N ASP A 243 23.86 -20.98 0.69
CA ASP A 243 25.09 -21.11 1.49
C ASP A 243 25.48 -19.82 2.23
N PHE A 244 24.99 -18.65 1.78
CA PHE A 244 25.41 -17.35 2.31
C PHE A 244 24.28 -16.61 3.02
N PRO A 245 24.58 -15.88 4.12
CA PRO A 245 23.61 -15.00 4.77
C PRO A 245 23.08 -13.93 3.81
N ILE A 246 21.84 -13.49 4.03
CA ILE A 246 21.29 -12.39 3.22
C ILE A 246 22.00 -11.08 3.61
N ASP A 247 22.63 -10.45 2.63
CA ASP A 247 23.32 -9.16 2.81
C ASP A 247 22.42 -7.93 2.56
N GLN A 248 21.49 -8.06 1.61
CA GLN A 248 20.65 -6.94 1.14
C GLN A 248 19.16 -7.25 1.27
N ILE A 249 18.43 -6.37 1.97
CA ILE A 249 16.98 -6.46 2.11
C ILE A 249 16.31 -5.61 1.03
N ILE A 250 15.42 -6.23 0.24
CA ILE A 250 14.72 -5.57 -0.87
C ILE A 250 13.35 -5.08 -0.39
N ILE A 251 13.37 -3.93 0.30
CA ILE A 251 12.18 -3.29 0.85
C ILE A 251 11.23 -2.84 -0.27
N ASN A 252 11.73 -2.05 -1.23
CA ASN A 252 10.93 -1.58 -2.36
C ASN A 252 11.21 -2.42 -3.63
N PRO A 253 10.24 -3.20 -4.14
CA PRO A 253 10.42 -3.98 -5.37
C PRO A 253 10.39 -3.13 -6.63
N LEU A 254 9.78 -1.93 -6.55
CA LEU A 254 9.67 -0.95 -7.63
C LEU A 254 10.89 -0.02 -7.68
N GLY A 255 11.77 -0.11 -6.68
CA GLY A 255 13.08 0.55 -6.69
C GLY A 255 13.98 -0.12 -7.73
N ALA A 256 14.58 0.71 -8.58
CA ALA A 256 15.46 0.32 -9.68
C ALA A 256 16.54 -0.71 -9.28
N PRO A 257 17.05 -1.53 -10.23
CA PRO A 257 18.18 -2.41 -9.98
C PRO A 257 19.35 -1.63 -9.38
N ALA A 258 20.05 -2.27 -8.46
CA ALA A 258 21.17 -1.72 -7.70
C ALA A 258 22.31 -1.26 -8.61
N THR A 259 22.30 0.00 -9.03
CA THR A 259 23.47 0.84 -9.29
C THR A 259 22.98 2.27 -9.58
N GLU A 260 22.83 3.08 -8.55
CA GLU A 260 23.07 4.53 -8.66
C GLU A 260 23.20 5.10 -7.23
N PRO A 261 24.35 5.69 -6.85
CA PRO A 261 24.53 6.28 -5.53
C PRO A 261 23.67 7.55 -5.44
N LYS A 262 22.86 7.63 -4.37
CA LYS A 262 22.29 8.85 -3.77
C LYS A 262 22.00 10.02 -4.76
N ARG A 263 20.88 9.93 -5.49
CA ARG A 263 20.29 11.07 -6.23
C ARG A 263 19.82 12.24 -5.34
N SER A 264 19.87 12.12 -4.01
CA SER A 264 19.49 13.22 -3.12
C SER A 264 20.50 14.37 -3.08
N ALA A 265 21.77 14.15 -3.44
CA ALA A 265 22.77 15.23 -3.53
C ALA A 265 22.82 15.92 -4.91
N ALA A 266 22.28 15.28 -5.95
CA ALA A 266 22.32 15.82 -7.32
C ALA A 266 21.25 16.89 -7.58
N ILE A 267 20.11 16.85 -6.88
CA ILE A 267 19.03 17.84 -7.08
C ILE A 267 19.43 19.21 -6.50
N GLU A 268 20.21 19.26 -5.43
CA GLU A 268 20.75 20.53 -4.91
C GLU A 268 21.86 21.12 -5.79
N ALA A 269 22.67 20.29 -6.45
CA ALA A 269 23.72 20.76 -7.37
C ALA A 269 23.16 21.27 -8.72
N ILE A 270 22.04 20.72 -9.19
CA ILE A 270 21.35 21.21 -10.39
C ILE A 270 20.65 22.55 -10.10
N ALA A 271 20.14 22.76 -8.87
CA ALA A 271 19.54 24.03 -8.46
C ALA A 271 20.55 25.20 -8.39
N SER A 272 21.84 24.93 -8.15
CA SER A 272 22.88 25.97 -8.18
C SER A 272 23.34 26.37 -9.58
N SER A 273 23.01 25.60 -10.63
CA SER A 273 23.48 25.86 -12.00
C SER A 273 22.46 26.56 -12.90
N GLN A 274 21.23 26.80 -12.42
CA GLN A 274 20.16 27.47 -13.17
C GLN A 274 19.96 28.96 -12.79
N LYS A 275 21.03 29.67 -12.39
CA LYS A 275 20.96 31.11 -12.09
C LYS A 275 21.34 32.06 -13.23
N GLN A 276 21.57 31.58 -14.46
CA GLN A 276 21.83 32.46 -15.60
C GLN A 276 21.15 32.01 -16.90
N SER A 277 19.84 32.21 -16.96
CA SER A 277 19.19 32.75 -18.16
C SER A 277 17.78 33.19 -17.76
N ALA A 278 17.68 34.36 -17.11
CA ALA A 278 16.40 35.03 -17.02
C ALA A 278 15.90 35.24 -18.46
N LEU A 279 14.78 34.61 -18.82
CA LEU A 279 14.06 34.89 -20.06
C LEU A 279 13.56 36.34 -19.98
N VAL A 280 14.40 37.29 -20.36
CA VAL A 280 14.01 38.68 -20.55
C VAL A 280 13.15 38.70 -21.81
N ILE A 281 11.85 38.87 -21.64
CA ILE A 281 10.92 39.04 -22.76
C ILE A 281 11.30 40.37 -23.46
N PRO A 282 11.77 40.35 -24.71
CA PRO A 282 12.19 41.57 -25.39
C PRO A 282 10.98 42.45 -25.70
N ASN A 283 11.10 43.77 -25.50
CA ASN A 283 10.02 44.73 -25.80
C ASN A 283 9.68 44.82 -27.29
N ASP A 284 10.56 44.34 -28.18
CA ASP A 284 10.28 44.19 -29.61
C ASP A 284 10.78 42.82 -30.11
N LEU A 285 9.82 41.92 -30.31
CA LEU A 285 10.06 40.52 -30.68
C LEU A 285 10.77 40.40 -32.03
N ARG A 286 10.49 41.31 -32.98
CA ARG A 286 11.07 41.22 -34.34
C ARG A 286 12.56 41.54 -34.33
N ALA A 287 12.97 42.58 -33.60
CA ALA A 287 14.37 42.96 -33.48
C ALA A 287 15.19 41.87 -32.76
N ALA A 288 14.64 41.28 -31.69
CA ALA A 288 15.32 40.22 -30.94
C ALA A 288 15.47 38.92 -31.74
N LEU A 289 14.48 38.56 -32.55
CA LEU A 289 14.58 37.40 -33.45
C LEU A 289 15.60 37.63 -34.56
N ASP A 290 15.68 38.84 -35.14
CA ASP A 290 16.68 39.18 -36.15
C ASP A 290 18.12 39.16 -35.57
N GLU A 291 18.30 39.53 -34.31
CA GLU A 291 19.60 39.49 -33.62
C GLU A 291 20.04 38.06 -33.27
N GLN A 292 19.11 37.23 -32.80
CA GLN A 292 19.35 35.79 -32.60
C GLN A 292 19.63 35.08 -33.93
N GLU A 293 18.87 35.40 -34.99
CA GLU A 293 19.07 34.87 -36.34
C GLU A 293 20.47 35.20 -36.86
N LYS A 294 20.94 36.45 -36.68
CA LYS A 294 22.31 36.84 -37.01
C LYS A 294 23.35 36.08 -36.19
N THR A 295 23.11 35.88 -34.90
CA THR A 295 24.06 35.23 -33.98
C THR A 295 24.27 33.76 -34.37
N TRP A 296 23.19 33.02 -34.59
CA TRP A 296 23.28 31.63 -35.04
C TRP A 296 23.90 31.50 -36.42
N LEU A 297 23.63 32.44 -37.32
CA LEU A 297 24.22 32.44 -38.65
C LEU A 297 25.74 32.69 -38.61
N VAL A 298 26.22 33.57 -37.73
CA VAL A 298 27.68 33.78 -37.52
C VAL A 298 28.33 32.55 -36.90
N GLN A 299 27.72 31.97 -35.85
CA GLN A 299 28.25 30.75 -35.20
C GLN A 299 28.35 29.56 -36.18
N ALA A 300 27.34 29.37 -37.03
CA ALA A 300 27.35 28.32 -38.05
C ALA A 300 28.40 28.58 -39.14
N LEU A 301 28.61 29.84 -39.53
CA LEU A 301 29.66 30.22 -40.49
C LEU A 301 31.06 30.03 -39.90
N GLU A 302 31.28 30.40 -38.63
CA GLU A 302 32.56 30.21 -37.94
C GLU A 302 32.89 28.72 -37.78
N GLY A 303 31.93 27.91 -37.31
CA GLY A 303 32.09 26.46 -37.19
C GLY A 303 32.36 25.75 -38.52
N SER A 304 31.95 26.36 -39.64
CA SER A 304 32.13 25.82 -41.00
C SER A 304 33.25 26.51 -41.79
N ASN A 305 34.17 27.23 -41.13
CA ASN A 305 35.27 27.97 -41.76
C ASN A 305 34.80 28.90 -42.92
N TRP A 306 33.67 29.58 -42.73
CA TRP A 306 33.04 30.50 -43.68
C TRP A 306 32.65 29.89 -45.03
N ARG A 307 32.53 28.56 -45.11
CA ARG A 307 31.98 27.85 -46.26
C ARG A 307 30.47 27.86 -46.22
N GLN A 308 29.87 28.62 -47.14
CA GLN A 308 28.41 28.86 -47.15
C GLN A 308 27.57 27.60 -47.35
N ARG A 309 28.05 26.60 -48.11
CA ARG A 309 27.32 25.33 -48.33
C ARG A 309 27.26 24.48 -47.06
N ASP A 310 28.39 24.37 -46.36
CA ASP A 310 28.49 23.56 -45.14
C ASP A 310 27.71 24.20 -43.99
N ALA A 311 27.77 25.54 -43.88
CA ALA A 311 26.96 26.29 -42.92
C ALA A 311 25.45 26.20 -43.20
N ALA A 312 25.04 26.16 -44.47
CA ALA A 312 23.63 25.96 -44.84
C ALA A 312 23.13 24.58 -44.44
N GLN A 313 23.96 23.55 -44.60
CA GLN A 313 23.65 22.18 -44.16
C GLN A 313 23.57 22.09 -42.63
N ALA A 314 24.48 22.74 -41.90
CA ALA A 314 24.46 22.77 -40.43
C ALA A 314 23.20 23.44 -39.86
N LEU A 315 22.70 24.47 -40.53
CA LEU A 315 21.46 25.17 -40.15
C LEU A 315 20.19 24.54 -40.76
N GLY A 316 20.33 23.52 -41.61
CA GLY A 316 19.19 22.85 -42.26
C GLY A 316 18.45 23.70 -43.30
N ILE A 317 19.09 24.75 -43.84
CA ILE A 317 18.48 25.69 -44.81
C ILE A 317 19.11 25.55 -46.20
N ASN A 318 18.39 25.99 -47.23
CA ASN A 318 18.89 25.91 -48.61
C ASN A 318 19.95 26.99 -48.88
N TYR A 319 20.88 26.72 -49.79
CA TYR A 319 21.98 27.63 -50.16
C TYR A 319 21.51 29.02 -50.61
N ASN A 320 20.37 29.10 -51.30
CA ASN A 320 19.80 30.39 -51.70
C ASN A 320 19.24 31.18 -50.51
N GLN A 321 18.76 30.49 -49.47
CA GLN A 321 18.22 31.12 -48.25
C GLN A 321 19.35 31.66 -47.38
N ILE A 322 20.45 30.91 -47.19
CA ILE A 322 21.60 31.42 -46.43
C ILE A 322 22.20 32.66 -47.09
N ARG A 323 22.26 32.70 -48.43
CA ARG A 323 22.74 33.87 -49.18
C ARG A 323 21.81 35.08 -49.02
N GLY A 324 20.50 34.86 -48.97
CA GLY A 324 19.52 35.89 -48.68
C GLY A 324 19.68 36.48 -47.27
N LEU A 325 19.86 35.62 -46.27
CA LEU A 325 20.08 36.02 -44.88
C LEU A 325 21.43 36.74 -44.69
N MET A 326 22.49 36.28 -45.35
CA MET A 326 23.78 36.98 -45.36
C MET A 326 23.68 38.39 -45.96
N LYS A 327 22.86 38.57 -47.00
CA LYS A 327 22.61 39.89 -47.61
C LYS A 327 21.77 40.78 -46.69
N LYS A 328 20.75 40.22 -46.01
CA LYS A 328 19.90 40.90 -45.03
C LYS A 328 20.72 41.44 -43.84
N HIS A 329 21.67 40.66 -43.34
CA HIS A 329 22.52 41.05 -42.19
C HIS A 329 23.91 41.61 -42.59
N ALA A 330 24.11 41.94 -43.88
CA ALA A 330 25.33 42.55 -44.44
C ALA A 330 26.66 41.82 -44.14
N LEU A 331 26.65 40.48 -44.12
CA LEU A 331 27.84 39.66 -43.87
C LEU A 331 28.56 39.31 -45.18
N ARG A 332 29.84 39.67 -45.31
CA ARG A 332 30.68 39.34 -46.48
C ARG A 332 31.59 38.15 -46.18
N THR A 333 31.58 37.15 -47.05
CA THR A 333 32.62 36.11 -47.06
C THR A 333 33.97 36.67 -47.50
N ARG A 334 35.04 36.14 -46.93
CA ARG A 334 36.43 36.49 -47.27
C ARG A 334 36.68 36.31 -48.77
N ALA A 335 37.30 37.31 -49.41
CA ALA A 335 37.60 37.31 -50.85
C ALA A 335 38.51 36.12 -51.24
N SER A 336 38.25 35.57 -52.43
CA SER A 336 39.02 34.50 -53.07
C SER A 336 40.51 34.84 -53.18
N ARG A 337 41.39 33.94 -52.76
CA ARG A 337 42.76 33.88 -53.28
C ARG A 337 42.70 33.44 -54.75
N SER A 338 43.30 34.23 -55.62
CA SER A 338 43.62 33.91 -57.01
C SER A 338 44.42 32.61 -57.09
N SER A 339 44.03 31.75 -58.02
CA SER A 339 44.86 30.69 -58.60
C SER A 339 45.94 31.30 -59.48
N ASP A 340 47.17 30.79 -59.40
CA ASP A 340 48.04 30.69 -60.58
C ASP A 340 47.40 29.75 -61.62
#